data_AF-A0A7S2B6C8-F1
#
_entry.id   AF-A0A7S2B6C8-F1
#
_cell.length_a   1.000
_cell.length_b   1.000
_cell.length_c   1.000
_cell.angle_alpha   90.00
_cell.angle_beta   90.00
_cell.angle_gamma   90.00
#
_symmetry.space_group_name_H-M   'P 1'
#
loop_
_entity.id
_entity.type
_entity.pdbx_description
1 polymer ?
#
loop_
_entity_poly.entity_id
_entity_poly.type
_entity_poly.pdbx_seq_one_letter_code
_entity_poly.pdbx_strand_id
1 'polypeptide(L)'
;RDAAPEITLRPLRNLFLTQSLESHAPITTMRVSNMLAEESPQIYALCGQGVNSHLKVMRAGISVTTLAENQLPGTATGVWTLKQRRDDDFELFILVSFDGKTMLFRVDETV
;
A
#
# COMPACT_ATOMS: atom_id res chain seq x y z
N ARG A 1 1.10 3.33 58.17
CA ARG A 1 0.76 4.24 57.06
C ARG A 1 1.32 3.59 55.83
N ASP A 2 0.50 2.84 55.09
CA ASP A 2 0.96 2.11 53.93
C ASP A 2 1.35 3.10 52.83
N ALA A 3 2.56 2.92 52.29
CA ALA A 3 3.08 3.76 51.22
C ALA A 3 2.16 3.68 50.00
N ALA A 4 1.79 4.82 49.42
CA ALA A 4 1.00 4.86 48.21
C ALA A 4 1.74 4.11 47.08
N PRO A 5 1.05 3.30 46.27
CA PRO A 5 1.69 2.56 45.19
C PRO A 5 2.31 3.54 44.18
N GLU A 6 3.59 3.35 43.89
CA GLU A 6 4.33 4.13 42.91
C GLU A 6 4.08 3.57 41.50
N ILE A 7 3.36 4.33 40.68
CA ILE A 7 3.05 3.95 39.30
C ILE A 7 4.15 4.52 38.39
N THR A 8 5.04 3.65 37.91
CA THR A 8 6.05 4.00 36.91
C THR A 8 5.52 3.78 35.50
N LEU A 9 5.75 4.75 34.60
CA LEU A 9 5.40 4.62 33.19
C LEU A 9 6.23 3.50 32.57
N ARG A 10 5.56 2.59 31.85
CA ARG A 10 6.18 1.42 31.22
C ARG A 10 5.53 1.13 29.87
N PRO A 11 6.21 0.41 28.96
CA PRO A 11 5.61 -0.06 27.72
C PRO A 11 4.39 -0.95 27.93
N LEU A 12 3.59 -1.14 26.88
CA LEU A 12 2.40 -1.98 26.91
C LEU A 12 2.76 -3.43 27.28
N ARG A 13 2.15 -3.94 28.37
CA ARG A 13 2.29 -5.35 28.82
C ARG A 13 1.03 -6.17 28.59
N ASN A 14 -0.13 -5.52 28.72
CA ASN A 14 -1.44 -6.18 28.68
C ASN A 14 -2.19 -5.95 27.36
N LEU A 15 -1.62 -5.12 26.47
CA LEU A 15 -2.18 -4.79 25.17
C LEU A 15 -1.09 -4.96 24.12
N PHE A 16 -1.50 -5.37 22.92
CA PHE A 16 -0.67 -5.33 21.73
C PHE A 16 -1.43 -4.60 20.63
N LEU A 17 -0.70 -3.86 19.79
CA LEU A 17 -1.29 -3.14 18.68
C LEU A 17 -1.74 -4.16 17.62
N THR A 18 -3.04 -4.21 17.35
CA THR A 18 -3.62 -5.02 16.26
C THR A 18 -3.74 -4.21 14.99
N GLN A 19 -4.27 -2.99 15.10
CA GLN A 19 -4.52 -2.09 14.00
C GLN A 19 -4.43 -0.64 14.45
N SER A 20 -3.92 0.21 13.57
CA SER A 20 -4.03 1.66 13.68
C SER A 20 -5.00 2.17 12.62
N LEU A 21 -5.96 2.99 13.00
CA LEU A 21 -6.84 3.66 12.05
C LEU A 21 -6.24 5.01 11.68
N GLU A 22 -6.17 5.29 10.39
CA GLU A 22 -5.66 6.57 9.92
C GLU A 22 -6.65 7.69 10.27
N SER A 23 -6.18 8.70 11.03
CA SER A 23 -6.95 9.90 11.33
C SER A 23 -6.34 11.10 10.62
N HIS A 24 -7.17 11.96 10.03
CA HIS A 24 -6.73 13.24 9.47
C HIS A 24 -6.84 14.39 10.49
N ALA A 25 -7.43 14.14 11.65
CA ALA A 25 -7.67 15.18 12.64
C ALA A 25 -6.48 15.36 13.60
N PRO A 26 -6.20 16.58 14.07
CA PRO A 26 -6.68 17.85 13.52
C PRO A 26 -5.92 18.20 12.23
N ILE A 27 -6.61 18.74 11.21
CA ILE A 27 -5.96 19.36 10.05
C ILE A 27 -5.63 20.80 10.44
N THR A 28 -4.34 21.13 10.53
CA THR A 28 -3.89 22.49 10.91
C THR A 28 -3.75 23.40 9.70
N THR A 29 -3.33 22.86 8.56
CA THR A 29 -3.30 23.57 7.27
C THR A 29 -3.45 22.59 6.13
N MET A 30 -3.97 23.09 5.01
CA MET A 30 -4.21 22.32 3.80
C MET A 30 -3.91 23.17 2.56
N ARG A 31 -3.26 22.56 1.57
CA ARG A 31 -2.99 23.18 0.27
C ARG A 31 -3.29 22.20 -0.85
N VAL A 32 -4.04 22.66 -1.83
CA VAL A 32 -4.27 21.92 -3.07
C VAL A 32 -3.22 22.38 -4.09
N SER A 33 -2.45 21.44 -4.62
CA SER A 33 -1.41 21.71 -5.61
C SER A 33 -1.16 20.46 -6.45
N ASN A 34 -0.77 20.64 -7.71
CA ASN A 34 -0.36 19.53 -8.56
C ASN A 34 1.17 19.46 -8.64
N MET A 35 1.84 19.04 -7.56
CA MET A 35 3.31 18.95 -7.55
C MET A 35 3.83 17.72 -8.30
N LEU A 36 2.97 16.71 -8.50
CA LEU A 36 3.31 15.47 -9.19
C LEU A 36 2.96 15.48 -10.67
N ALA A 37 2.39 16.58 -11.18
CA ALA A 37 1.94 16.72 -12.57
C ALA A 37 1.00 15.58 -13.04
N GLU A 38 0.17 15.07 -12.13
CA GLU A 38 -0.90 14.10 -12.44
C GLU A 38 -2.10 14.82 -13.08
N GLU A 39 -3.08 14.07 -13.59
CA GLU A 39 -4.30 14.68 -14.16
C GLU A 39 -5.10 15.51 -13.14
N SER A 40 -5.15 15.04 -11.89
CA SER A 40 -5.83 15.72 -10.79
C SER A 40 -4.82 16.28 -9.78
N PRO A 41 -5.03 17.48 -9.21
CA PRO A 41 -4.18 18.01 -8.17
C PRO A 41 -4.30 17.20 -6.86
N GLN A 42 -3.23 17.14 -6.08
CA GLN A 42 -3.20 16.47 -4.79
C GLN A 42 -3.55 17.44 -3.66
N ILE A 43 -4.07 16.91 -2.55
CA ILE A 43 -4.32 17.65 -1.32
C ILE A 43 -3.19 17.36 -0.34
N TYR A 44 -2.43 18.39 0.01
CA TYR A 44 -1.37 18.34 1.02
C TYR A 44 -1.92 18.90 2.33
N ALA A 45 -1.95 18.10 3.40
CA ALA A 45 -2.50 18.50 4.68
C ALA A 45 -1.52 18.22 5.83
N LEU A 46 -1.26 19.22 6.68
CA LEU A 46 -0.59 19.00 7.95
C LEU A 46 -1.64 18.55 8.98
N CYS A 47 -1.44 17.36 9.52
CA CYS A 47 -2.37 16.67 10.41
C CYS A 47 -1.70 16.35 11.76
N GLY A 48 -2.49 16.09 12.79
CA GLY A 48 -2.00 15.60 14.09
C GLY A 48 -1.53 16.71 15.04
N GLN A 49 -1.01 16.32 16.21
CA GLN A 49 -0.58 17.25 17.26
C GLN A 49 0.69 16.74 17.94
N GLY A 50 1.64 17.65 18.20
CA GLY A 50 2.89 17.35 18.90
C GLY A 50 3.71 16.27 18.17
N VAL A 51 4.13 15.24 18.91
CA VAL A 51 4.92 14.12 18.35
C VAL A 51 4.15 13.27 17.32
N ASN A 52 2.82 13.41 17.26
CA ASN A 52 1.97 12.70 16.31
C ASN A 52 1.61 13.55 15.07
N SER A 53 2.27 14.71 14.88
CA SER A 53 2.07 15.53 13.68
C SER A 53 2.66 14.88 12.43
N HIS A 54 1.98 14.98 11.30
CA HIS A 54 2.38 14.36 10.04
C HIS A 54 1.84 15.14 8.83
N LEU A 55 2.57 15.11 7.71
CA LEU A 55 2.12 15.63 6.42
C LEU A 55 1.46 14.49 5.64
N LYS A 56 0.21 14.67 5.23
CA LYS A 56 -0.50 13.75 4.35
C LYS A 56 -0.62 14.30 2.94
N VAL A 57 -0.43 13.43 1.97
CA VAL A 57 -0.71 13.70 0.55
C VAL A 57 -1.88 12.81 0.14
N MET A 58 -3.03 13.43 -0.08
CA MET A 58 -4.24 12.72 -0.50
C MET A 58 -4.42 12.91 -2.01
N ARG A 59 -4.54 11.79 -2.72
CA ARG A 59 -4.78 11.75 -4.16
C ARG A 59 -6.17 11.19 -4.38
N ALA A 60 -6.91 11.73 -5.35
CA ALA A 60 -8.19 11.18 -5.74
C ALA A 60 -7.94 9.83 -6.44
N GLY A 61 -8.46 8.75 -5.87
CA GLY A 61 -8.25 7.42 -6.44
C GLY A 61 -8.65 6.30 -5.49
N ILE A 62 -8.33 5.08 -5.92
CA ILE A 62 -8.53 3.86 -5.14
C ILE A 62 -7.16 3.41 -4.64
N SER A 63 -7.09 2.97 -3.39
CA SER A 63 -5.86 2.39 -2.85
C SER A 63 -5.54 1.08 -3.56
N VAL A 64 -4.35 0.99 -4.13
CA VAL A 64 -3.84 -0.22 -4.78
C VAL A 64 -2.63 -0.70 -3.99
N THR A 65 -2.63 -1.98 -3.61
CA THR A 65 -1.47 -2.62 -2.96
C THR A 65 -0.76 -3.52 -3.96
N THR A 66 0.50 -3.20 -4.25
CA THR A 66 1.34 -4.02 -5.12
C THR A 66 1.77 -5.27 -4.37
N LEU A 67 1.33 -6.44 -4.84
CA LEU A 67 1.66 -7.73 -4.24
C LEU A 67 2.99 -8.30 -4.76
N ALA A 68 3.35 -7.97 -6.01
CA ALA A 68 4.58 -8.41 -6.65
C ALA A 68 4.99 -7.41 -7.74
N GLU A 69 6.30 -7.29 -7.96
CA GLU A 69 6.88 -6.49 -9.03
C GLU A 69 7.95 -7.34 -9.72
N ASN A 70 7.88 -7.43 -11.05
CA ASN A 70 8.82 -8.24 -11.82
C ASN A 70 9.32 -7.44 -13.03
N GLN A 71 10.64 -7.37 -13.19
CA GLN A 71 11.23 -6.64 -14.31
C GLN A 71 11.15 -7.48 -15.59
N LEU A 72 10.40 -6.98 -16.56
CA LEU A 72 10.21 -7.65 -17.84
C LEU A 72 11.24 -7.19 -18.87
N PRO A 73 11.73 -8.09 -19.74
CA PRO A 73 12.70 -7.74 -20.77
C PRO A 73 12.00 -7.03 -21.93
N GLY A 74 11.71 -5.74 -21.75
CA GLY A 74 11.09 -4.85 -22.73
C GLY A 74 9.67 -4.41 -22.35
N THR A 75 9.02 -3.68 -23.26
CA THR A 75 7.65 -3.22 -23.08
C THR A 75 6.69 -4.32 -23.55
N ALA A 76 5.85 -4.81 -22.64
CA ALA A 76 4.82 -5.78 -22.99
C ALA A 76 3.70 -5.12 -23.81
N THR A 77 3.18 -5.84 -24.80
CA THR A 77 2.04 -5.43 -25.63
C THR A 77 0.70 -5.92 -25.06
N GLY A 78 0.73 -6.98 -24.24
CA GLY A 78 -0.45 -7.52 -23.59
C GLY A 78 -0.11 -8.50 -22.48
N VAL A 79 -1.03 -8.63 -21.51
CA VAL A 79 -0.90 -9.50 -20.34
C VAL A 79 -2.23 -10.21 -20.11
N TRP A 80 -2.18 -11.53 -19.89
CA TRP A 80 -3.34 -12.36 -19.57
C TRP A 80 -3.02 -13.33 -18.44
N THR A 81 -4.04 -13.67 -17.65
CA THR A 81 -3.99 -14.74 -16.67
C THR A 81 -4.76 -15.96 -17.18
N LEU A 82 -4.23 -17.15 -16.94
CA LEU A 82 -4.80 -18.40 -17.44
C LEU A 82 -4.80 -19.45 -16.33
N LYS A 83 -5.90 -20.19 -16.25
CA LYS A 83 -5.99 -21.43 -15.48
C LYS A 83 -5.37 -22.58 -16.26
N GLN A 84 -4.86 -23.60 -15.57
CA GLN A 84 -4.36 -24.79 -16.26
C GLN A 84 -5.52 -25.62 -16.83
N ARG A 85 -6.60 -25.73 -16.06
CA ARG A 85 -7.86 -26.37 -16.42
C ARG A 85 -9.01 -25.42 -16.11
N ARG A 86 -10.12 -25.63 -16.80
CA ARG A 86 -11.32 -24.81 -16.62
C ARG A 86 -11.86 -24.86 -15.18
N ASP A 87 -11.74 -26.01 -14.55
CA ASP A 87 -12.31 -26.29 -13.23
C ASP A 87 -11.37 -25.95 -12.08
N ASP A 88 -10.19 -25.37 -12.36
CA ASP A 88 -9.26 -24.95 -11.31
C ASP A 88 -9.82 -23.72 -10.57
N ASP A 89 -9.60 -23.64 -9.26
CA ASP A 89 -10.05 -22.50 -8.46
C ASP A 89 -9.29 -21.21 -8.80
N PHE A 90 -7.99 -21.33 -9.10
CA PHE A 90 -7.07 -20.21 -9.28
C PHE A 90 -6.35 -20.25 -10.63
N GLU A 91 -5.96 -19.07 -11.11
CA GLU A 91 -5.07 -18.91 -12.25
C GLU A 91 -3.65 -19.37 -11.91
N LEU A 92 -3.04 -20.16 -12.78
CA LEU A 92 -1.70 -20.72 -12.58
C LEU A 92 -0.64 -20.03 -13.45
N PHE A 93 -1.07 -19.43 -14.56
CA PHE A 93 -0.16 -18.87 -15.55
C PHE A 93 -0.42 -17.40 -15.83
N ILE A 94 0.66 -16.67 -16.09
CA ILE A 94 0.65 -15.30 -16.59
C ILE A 94 1.33 -15.31 -17.96
N LEU A 95 0.57 -14.99 -19.00
CA LEU A 95 1.06 -14.85 -20.37
C LEU A 95 1.38 -13.38 -20.63
N VAL A 96 2.60 -13.10 -21.09
CA VAL A 96 3.05 -11.75 -21.45
C VAL A 96 3.52 -11.76 -22.90
N SER A 97 2.91 -10.92 -23.73
CA SER A 97 3.31 -10.74 -25.13
C SER A 97 4.23 -9.52 -25.27
N PHE A 98 5.23 -9.64 -26.15
CA PHE A 98 6.11 -8.57 -26.58
C PHE A 98 6.13 -8.55 -28.11
N ASP A 99 6.74 -7.52 -28.70
CA ASP A 99 7.03 -7.54 -30.13
C ASP A 99 8.03 -8.67 -30.45
N GLY A 100 7.62 -9.64 -31.26
CA GLY A 100 8.43 -10.77 -31.71
C GLY A 100 8.66 -11.92 -30.72
N LYS A 101 8.19 -11.84 -29.47
CA LYS A 101 8.28 -12.95 -28.49
C LYS A 101 7.10 -12.97 -27.52
N THR A 102 6.76 -14.16 -27.01
CA THR A 102 5.76 -14.33 -25.95
C THR A 102 6.37 -15.15 -24.82
N MET A 103 6.15 -14.73 -23.58
CA MET A 103 6.65 -15.39 -22.37
C MET A 103 5.47 -15.92 -21.55
N LEU A 104 5.64 -17.11 -20.98
CA LEU A 104 4.69 -17.73 -20.07
C LEU A 104 5.37 -17.87 -18.70
N PHE A 105 4.78 -17.27 -17.69
CA PHE A 105 5.21 -17.41 -16.30
C PHE A 105 4.23 -18.31 -15.55
N ARG A 106 4.75 -19.11 -14.64
CA ARG A 106 3.95 -19.94 -13.73
C ARG A 106 4.04 -19.34 -12.34
N VAL A 107 2.90 -19.18 -11.66
CA VAL A 107 2.81 -18.41 -10.39
C VAL A 107 3.54 -19.09 -9.22
N ASP A 108 3.74 -20.41 -9.28
CA ASP A 108 4.42 -21.20 -8.25
C ASP A 108 5.93 -21.36 -8.45
N GLU A 109 6.45 -20.98 -9.62
CA GLU A 109 7.87 -20.95 -9.92
C GLU A 109 8.35 -19.51 -9.76
N THR A 110 8.76 -19.15 -8.55
CA THR A 110 9.46 -17.89 -8.28
C THR A 110 10.77 -17.85 -9.06
N VAL A 111 10.99 -16.77 -9.81
CA VAL A 111 12.33 -16.31 -10.25
C VAL A 111 12.89 -15.40 -9.17
#